data_AF-A0A9E9L7T2-F1
#
_entry.id   AF-A0A9E9L7T2-F1
#
_cell.length_a   1.000
_cell.length_b   1.000
_cell.length_c   1.000
_cell.angle_alpha   90.00
_cell.angle_beta   90.00
_cell.angle_gamma   90.00
#
_symmetry.space_group_name_H-M   'P 1'
#
loop_
_entity.id
_entity.type
_entity.pdbx_description
1 polymer ?
#
loop_
_entity_poly.entity_id
_entity_poly.type
_entity_poly.pdbx_seq_one_letter_code
_entity_poly.pdbx_strand_id
1 'polypeptide(L)'
;MNKSAFIKKFLEIYVNTTLPHPDDSYSHIDFEVMITPKYENRSRIAVFSGDHGIFPIILEITDNPHHIELGYIDVFLIANKPVRKSKKQRDLLKLIMKYLQQNNLIKFSHD
;
A
#
# COMPACT_ATOMS: atom_id res chain seq x y z
N MET A 1 0.23 -9.46 -7.98
CA MET A 1 -0.64 -8.44 -8.60
C MET A 1 0.23 -7.49 -9.40
N ASN A 2 -0.08 -7.24 -10.68
CA ASN A 2 0.71 -6.29 -11.48
C ASN A 2 0.47 -4.83 -11.03
N LYS A 3 1.31 -3.90 -11.49
CA LYS A 3 1.25 -2.48 -11.09
C LYS A 3 -0.07 -1.83 -11.49
N SER A 4 -0.54 -2.04 -12.71
CA SER A 4 -1.77 -1.39 -13.21
C SER A 4 -3.02 -1.83 -12.44
N ALA A 5 -3.14 -3.12 -12.13
CA ALA A 5 -4.20 -3.66 -11.28
C ALA A 5 -4.13 -3.12 -9.84
N PHE A 6 -2.92 -2.93 -9.31
CA PHE A 6 -2.73 -2.29 -8.01
C PHE A 6 -3.21 -0.83 -8.04
N ILE A 7 -2.77 -0.04 -9.02
CA ILE A 7 -3.13 1.36 -9.17
C ILE A 7 -4.65 1.53 -9.29
N LYS A 8 -5.29 0.75 -10.17
CA LYS A 8 -6.74 0.81 -10.32
C LYS A 8 -7.46 0.58 -9.00
N LYS A 9 -7.17 -0.54 -8.32
CA LYS A 9 -7.80 -0.87 -7.03
C LYS A 9 -7.50 0.16 -5.96
N PHE A 10 -6.29 0.71 -5.96
CA PHE A 10 -5.92 1.77 -5.03
C PHE A 10 -6.80 3.00 -5.24
N LEU A 11 -6.92 3.47 -6.48
CA LEU A 11 -7.74 4.63 -6.83
C LEU A 11 -9.21 4.38 -6.51
N GLU A 12 -9.75 3.20 -6.83
CA GLU A 12 -11.13 2.81 -6.51
C GLU A 12 -11.44 2.94 -5.02
N ILE A 13 -10.56 2.43 -4.16
CA ILE A 13 -10.69 2.56 -2.70
C ILE A 13 -10.50 4.03 -2.29
N TYR A 14 -9.53 4.73 -2.88
CA TYR A 14 -9.19 6.11 -2.53
C TYR A 14 -10.34 7.09 -2.82
N VAL A 15 -11.01 6.95 -3.96
CA VAL A 15 -12.18 7.76 -4.34
C VAL A 15 -13.51 7.13 -3.91
N ASN A 16 -13.50 5.91 -3.36
CA ASN A 16 -14.67 5.15 -2.93
C ASN A 16 -15.68 4.91 -4.06
N THR A 17 -15.19 4.52 -5.24
CA THR A 17 -16.02 4.18 -6.41
C THR A 17 -15.33 3.15 -7.29
N THR A 18 -16.09 2.41 -8.09
CA THR A 18 -15.51 1.51 -9.11
C THR A 18 -15.16 2.32 -10.34
N LEU A 19 -13.98 2.06 -10.91
CA LEU A 19 -13.56 2.76 -12.13
C LEU A 19 -13.94 1.91 -13.35
N PRO A 20 -14.55 2.51 -14.39
CA PRO A 20 -15.13 1.76 -15.51
C PRO A 20 -14.05 1.18 -16.45
N HIS A 21 -12.82 1.69 -16.37
CA HIS A 21 -11.75 1.34 -17.27
C HIS A 21 -11.04 0.02 -16.88
N PRO A 22 -10.60 -0.80 -17.86
CA PRO A 22 -9.83 -2.01 -17.58
C PRO A 22 -8.46 -1.66 -16.97
N ASP A 23 -7.85 -2.63 -16.30
CA ASP A 23 -6.61 -2.46 -15.53
C ASP A 23 -5.47 -1.88 -16.41
N ASP A 24 -5.37 -2.31 -17.67
CA ASP A 24 -4.34 -1.85 -18.62
C ASP A 24 -4.38 -0.34 -18.91
N SER A 25 -5.53 0.31 -18.65
CA SER A 25 -5.68 1.77 -18.82
C SER A 25 -4.79 2.56 -17.84
N TYR A 26 -4.30 1.91 -16.77
CA TYR A 26 -3.45 2.52 -15.76
C TYR A 26 -1.96 2.17 -15.94
N SER A 27 -1.58 1.58 -17.07
CA SER A 27 -0.18 1.25 -17.40
C SER A 27 0.75 2.47 -17.49
N HIS A 28 0.19 3.66 -17.72
CA HIS A 28 0.92 4.92 -17.75
C HIS A 28 1.34 5.42 -16.35
N ILE A 29 0.78 4.86 -15.27
CA ILE A 29 1.19 5.19 -13.90
C ILE A 29 2.15 4.11 -13.44
N ASP A 30 3.45 4.45 -13.43
CA ASP A 30 4.50 3.56 -12.94
C ASP A 30 4.99 3.98 -11.55
N PHE A 31 5.55 3.03 -10.81
CA PHE A 31 6.13 3.28 -9.50
C PHE A 31 7.19 2.26 -9.11
N GLU A 32 8.14 2.68 -8.28
CA GLU A 32 9.10 1.82 -7.62
C GLU A 32 8.72 1.63 -6.14
N VAL A 33 9.17 0.52 -5.56
CA VAL A 33 8.96 0.22 -4.14
C VAL A 33 10.30 0.01 -3.47
N MET A 34 10.59 0.84 -2.47
CA MET A 34 11.70 0.65 -1.56
C MET A 34 11.20 0.21 -0.20
N ILE A 35 11.91 -0.74 0.42
CA ILE A 35 11.60 -1.22 1.77
C ILE A 35 12.82 -1.02 2.64
N THR A 36 12.64 -0.37 3.79
CA THR A 36 13.75 -0.21 4.73
C THR A 36 14.14 -1.57 5.33
N PRO A 37 15.43 -1.79 5.60
CA PRO A 37 15.89 -3.01 6.25
C PRO A 37 15.26 -3.17 7.65
N LYS A 38 15.05 -4.42 8.06
CA LYS A 38 14.53 -4.74 9.41
C LYS A 38 15.64 -4.51 10.44
N TYR A 39 15.39 -3.67 11.43
CA TYR A 39 16.25 -3.49 12.61
C TYR A 39 15.47 -3.90 13.86
N GLU A 40 16.15 -4.37 14.90
CA GLU A 40 15.52 -4.95 16.11
C GLU A 40 14.48 -4.04 16.78
N ASN A 41 14.65 -2.72 16.66
CA ASN A 41 13.79 -1.73 17.32
C ASN A 41 13.03 -0.81 16.35
N ARG A 42 12.94 -1.17 15.06
CA ARG A 42 12.25 -0.34 14.06
C ARG A 42 11.45 -1.18 13.09
N SER A 43 10.18 -0.81 12.95
CA SER A 43 9.32 -1.34 11.91
C SER A 43 9.88 -1.04 10.53
N ARG A 44 9.68 -1.97 9.60
CA ARG A 44 10.03 -1.76 8.20
C ARG A 44 9.06 -0.74 7.60
N ILE A 45 9.56 0.17 6.79
CA ILE A 45 8.76 1.15 6.05
C ILE A 45 8.82 0.78 4.58
N ALA A 46 7.66 0.69 3.94
CA ALA A 46 7.55 0.67 2.48
C ALA A 46 7.32 2.10 1.96
N VAL A 47 8.08 2.47 0.94
CA VAL A 47 7.95 3.73 0.21
C VAL A 47 7.68 3.38 -1.24
N PHE A 48 6.50 3.77 -1.73
CA PHE A 48 6.14 3.71 -3.14
C PHE A 48 6.39 5.09 -3.73
N SER A 49 7.18 5.15 -4.79
CA SER A 49 7.58 6.38 -5.47
C SER A 49 7.17 6.32 -6.94
N GLY A 50 6.47 7.35 -7.43
CA GLY A 50 6.02 7.45 -8.81
C GLY A 50 5.64 8.89 -9.14
N ASP A 51 5.24 9.12 -10.39
CA ASP A 51 4.95 10.45 -10.96
C ASP A 51 3.48 10.90 -10.78
N HIS A 52 2.59 10.00 -10.37
CA HIS A 52 1.19 10.30 -10.10
C HIS A 52 0.98 10.99 -8.74
N GLY A 53 -0.03 11.86 -8.64
CA GLY A 53 -0.32 12.69 -7.45
C GLY A 53 -0.76 11.96 -6.17
N ILE A 54 -0.78 10.62 -6.17
CA ILE A 54 -0.95 9.81 -4.95
C ILE A 54 0.40 9.48 -4.28
N PHE A 55 1.50 9.62 -5.02
CA PHE A 55 2.83 9.34 -4.52
C PHE A 55 3.44 10.56 -3.79
N PRO A 56 4.33 10.33 -2.82
CA PRO A 56 4.73 9.02 -2.32
C PRO A 56 3.62 8.39 -1.46
N ILE A 57 3.55 7.05 -1.48
CA ILE A 57 2.78 6.28 -0.49
C ILE A 57 3.80 5.70 0.48
N ILE A 58 3.73 6.11 1.74
CA ILE A 58 4.67 5.71 2.78
C ILE A 58 3.88 4.99 3.87
N LEU A 59 4.23 3.75 4.18
CA LEU A 59 3.56 3.02 5.25
C LEU A 59 4.51 2.14 6.03
N GLU A 60 4.17 1.93 7.29
CA GLU A 60 4.73 0.88 8.11
C GLU A 60 4.27 -0.50 7.63
N ILE A 61 5.22 -1.43 7.50
CA ILE A 61 4.96 -2.84 7.26
C ILE A 61 4.78 -3.52 8.61
N THR A 62 3.64 -4.18 8.78
CA THR A 62 3.30 -5.03 9.92
C THR A 62 2.99 -6.43 9.40
N ASP A 63 3.48 -7.45 10.09
CA ASP A 63 3.14 -8.86 9.90
C ASP A 63 2.00 -9.31 10.83
N ASN A 64 1.60 -8.48 11.81
CA ASN A 64 0.48 -8.75 12.69
C ASN A 64 -0.87 -8.58 11.93
N PRO A 65 -1.66 -9.66 11.74
CA PRO A 65 -2.94 -9.60 11.05
C PRO A 65 -3.95 -8.68 11.73
N HIS A 66 -3.97 -8.62 13.06
CA HIS A 66 -4.89 -7.78 13.82
C HIS A 66 -4.59 -6.28 13.61
N HIS A 67 -3.32 -5.91 13.46
CA HIS A 67 -2.96 -4.52 13.14
C HIS A 67 -3.50 -4.13 11.76
N ILE A 68 -3.44 -5.05 10.79
CA ILE A 68 -3.99 -4.83 9.45
C ILE A 68 -5.52 -4.71 9.51
N GLU A 69 -6.19 -5.59 10.25
CA GLU A 69 -7.65 -5.60 10.39
C GLU A 69 -8.20 -4.37 11.12
N LEU A 70 -7.49 -3.88 12.12
CA LEU A 70 -7.88 -2.70 12.90
C LEU A 70 -7.37 -1.38 12.29
N GLY A 71 -6.47 -1.44 11.31
CA GLY A 71 -5.79 -0.27 10.75
C GLY A 71 -4.84 0.39 11.75
N TYR A 72 -4.29 -0.39 12.68
CA TYR A 72 -3.39 0.05 13.74
C TYR A 72 -1.96 0.13 13.22
N ILE A 73 -1.63 1.27 12.63
CA ILE A 73 -0.32 1.59 12.06
C ILE A 73 0.04 3.02 12.44
N ASP A 74 1.30 3.26 12.78
CA ASP A 74 1.80 4.57 13.21
C ASP A 74 2.09 5.48 12.02
N VAL A 75 2.63 4.92 10.92
CA VAL A 75 2.97 5.66 9.71
C VAL A 75 2.13 5.18 8.53
N PHE A 76 1.25 6.05 8.03
CA PHE A 76 0.60 5.87 6.74
C PHE A 76 0.33 7.23 6.09
N LEU A 77 1.07 7.54 5.02
CA LEU A 77 1.01 8.78 4.27
C LEU A 77 0.69 8.49 2.79
N ILE A 78 -0.11 9.38 2.18
CA ILE A 78 -0.37 9.43 0.73
C ILE A 78 -0.12 10.87 0.30
N ALA A 79 0.72 11.09 -0.71
CA ALA A 79 1.16 12.41 -1.14
C ALA A 79 1.63 13.28 0.05
N ASN A 80 2.43 12.68 0.94
CA ASN A 80 2.93 13.28 2.19
C ASN A 80 1.85 13.71 3.20
N LYS A 81 0.60 13.28 3.04
CA LYS A 81 -0.50 13.60 3.96
C LYS A 81 -0.88 12.37 4.80
N PRO A 82 -1.04 12.50 6.12
CA PRO A 82 -1.48 11.41 6.98
C PRO A 82 -2.85 10.88 6.59
N VAL A 83 -2.95 9.55 6.52
CA VAL A 83 -4.21 8.85 6.25
C VAL A 83 -4.95 8.63 7.58
N ARG A 84 -6.16 9.22 7.70
CA ARG A 84 -6.98 9.05 8.91
C ARG A 84 -7.46 7.60 9.08
N LYS A 85 -7.45 7.09 10.32
CA LYS A 85 -8.02 5.79 10.68
C LYS A 85 -9.48 5.72 10.24
N SER A 86 -9.76 4.84 9.28
CA SER A 86 -11.06 4.73 8.62
C SER A 86 -11.18 3.40 7.89
N LYS A 87 -12.39 3.03 7.43
CA LYS A 87 -12.57 1.87 6.55
C LYS A 87 -11.68 1.95 5.30
N LYS A 88 -11.63 3.13 4.66
CA LYS A 88 -10.75 3.42 3.51
C LYS A 88 -9.29 3.10 3.82
N GLN A 89 -8.77 3.57 4.95
CA GLN A 89 -7.39 3.31 5.36
C GLN A 89 -7.11 1.81 5.53
N ARG A 90 -8.03 1.05 6.14
CA ARG A 90 -7.90 -0.41 6.28
C ARG A 90 -7.93 -1.13 4.94
N ASP A 91 -8.83 -0.73 4.04
CA ASP A 91 -8.95 -1.35 2.73
C ASP A 91 -7.70 -1.09 1.87
N LEU A 92 -7.16 0.14 1.91
CA LEU A 92 -5.88 0.48 1.29
C LEU A 92 -4.73 -0.33 1.90
N LEU A 93 -4.70 -0.45 3.23
CA LEU A 93 -3.68 -1.20 3.92
C LEU A 93 -3.65 -2.67 3.50
N LYS A 94 -4.82 -3.31 3.47
CA LYS A 94 -4.98 -4.70 2.99
C LYS A 94 -4.52 -4.85 1.54
N LEU A 95 -4.88 -3.90 0.67
CA LEU A 95 -4.44 -3.91 -0.72
C LEU A 95 -2.91 -3.80 -0.85
N ILE A 96 -2.29 -2.88 -0.11
CA ILE A 96 -0.84 -2.66 -0.15
C ILE A 96 -0.10 -3.88 0.40
N MET A 97 -0.49 -4.43 1.55
CA MET A 97 0.15 -5.62 2.10
C MET A 97 0.04 -6.80 1.13
N LYS A 98 -1.13 -7.00 0.53
CA LYS A 98 -1.33 -8.03 -0.50
C LYS A 98 -0.42 -7.81 -1.72
N TYR A 99 -0.23 -6.57 -2.16
CA TYR A 99 0.71 -6.26 -3.26
C TYR A 99 2.14 -6.64 -2.89
N LEU A 100 2.60 -6.22 -1.70
CA LEU A 100 3.96 -6.49 -1.24
C LEU A 100 4.24 -7.99 -1.12
N GLN A 101 3.29 -8.75 -0.56
CA GLN A 101 3.39 -10.22 -0.43
C GLN A 101 3.43 -10.91 -1.79
N GLN A 102 2.46 -10.63 -2.68
CA GLN A 102 2.33 -11.32 -3.96
C GLN A 102 3.49 -11.06 -4.92
N ASN A 103 4.22 -9.96 -4.73
CA ASN A 103 5.39 -9.63 -5.53
C ASN A 103 6.72 -9.97 -4.81
N ASN A 104 6.66 -10.78 -3.75
CA ASN A 104 7.83 -11.24 -2.97
C ASN A 104 8.69 -10.09 -2.38
N LEU A 105 8.10 -8.91 -2.18
CA LEU A 105 8.78 -7.75 -1.59
C LEU A 105 8.86 -7.87 -0.06
N ILE A 106 7.90 -8.59 0.54
CA ILE A 106 7.93 -8.99 1.94
C ILE A 106 7.58 -10.47 2.06
N LYS A 107 8.18 -11.13 3.05
CA LYS A 107 7.76 -12.44 3.54
C LYS A 107 7.19 -12.23 4.95
N PHE A 108 5.94 -12.62 5.16
CA PHE A 108 5.45 -12.80 6.52
C PHE A 108 5.88 -14.19 6.97
N SER A 109 6.52 -14.27 8.14
CA SER A 109 6.73 -15.53 8.82
C SER A 109 5.38 -16.00 9.33
N HIS A 110 4.78 -16.95 8.63
CA HIS A 110 3.86 -17.89 9.26
C HIS A 110 4.63 -19.20 9.33
N ASP A 111 5.27 -19.41 10.47
CA ASP A 111 5.59 -20.75 10.95
C ASP A 111 4.41 -21.22 11.81
#